data_AF-A0A5R8QD35-F1
#
_entry.id   AF-A0A5R8QD35-F1
#
_cell.length_a   1.000
_cell.length_b   1.000
_cell.length_c   1.000
_cell.angle_alpha   90.00
_cell.angle_beta   90.00
_cell.angle_gamma   90.00
#
_symmetry.space_group_name_H-M   'P 1'
#
loop_
_entity.id
_entity.type
_entity.pdbx_description
1 polymer ?
#
loop_
_entity_poly.entity_id
_entity_poly.type
_entity_poly.pdbx_seq_one_letter_code
_entity_poly.pdbx_strand_id
1 'polypeptide(L)'
;MEDLTKNVIAETKLDPNVAKAAIGLVLRFLRDKDKTGNMQVMIAKMPSAQEAVDTAQFVGDGGVTQTIEGMTSLFGRGRADVNILAGQLEKLGISEVQTDALVRQVLNCAETILGADGVEKIRSILPALRERTGTRTDLRRSA
;
A
#
# COMPACT_ATOMS: atom_id res chain seq x y z
N MET A 1 2.64 8.84 12.90
CA MET A 1 2.86 9.34 11.52
C MET A 1 4.20 10.02 11.34
N GLU A 2 4.65 10.82 12.30
CA GLU A 2 5.91 11.57 12.18
C GLU A 2 7.11 10.65 12.02
N ASP A 3 7.24 9.60 12.84
CA ASP A 3 8.32 8.62 12.73
C ASP A 3 8.28 7.86 11.40
N LEU A 4 7.08 7.44 10.97
CA LEU A 4 6.89 6.80 9.67
C LEU A 4 7.36 7.72 8.52
N THR A 5 6.99 9.00 8.58
CA THR A 5 7.38 9.98 7.57
C THR A 5 8.88 10.22 7.58
N LYS A 6 9.50 10.35 8.75
CA LYS A 6 10.95 10.51 8.90
C LYS A 6 11.71 9.31 8.33
N ASN A 7 11.28 8.09 8.64
CA ASN A 7 11.91 6.87 8.14
C ASN A 7 11.77 6.76 6.61
N VAL A 8 10.60 7.08 6.07
CA VAL A 8 10.38 7.10 4.62
C VAL A 8 11.27 8.12 3.93
N ILE A 9 11.39 9.34 4.46
CA ILE A 9 12.29 10.37 3.91
C ILE A 9 13.75 9.89 3.97
N ALA A 10 14.17 9.28 5.07
CA ALA A 10 15.54 8.80 5.23
C ALA A 10 15.91 7.71 4.20
N GLU A 11 14.97 6.79 3.93
CA GLU A 11 15.16 5.67 2.99
C GLU A 11 15.01 6.08 1.53
N THR A 12 14.05 6.95 1.22
CA THR A 12 13.67 7.28 -0.17
C THR A 12 14.26 8.59 -0.67
N LYS A 13 14.77 9.44 0.24
CA LYS A 13 15.21 10.82 -0.02
C LYS A 13 14.13 11.70 -0.65
N LEU A 14 12.86 11.37 -0.43
CA LEU A 14 11.72 12.14 -0.91
C LEU A 14 11.53 13.42 -0.11
N ASP A 15 10.96 14.42 -0.79
CA ASP A 15 10.48 15.64 -0.14
C ASP A 15 9.43 15.29 0.94
N PRO A 16 9.41 15.99 2.10
CA PRO A 16 8.49 15.66 3.19
C PRO A 16 7.01 15.68 2.80
N ASN A 17 6.64 16.58 1.89
CA ASN A 17 5.26 16.69 1.38
C ASN A 17 4.92 15.52 0.45
N VAL A 18 5.86 15.11 -0.40
CA VAL A 18 5.72 13.95 -1.30
C VAL A 18 5.64 12.66 -0.49
N ALA A 19 6.52 12.50 0.51
CA ALA A 19 6.52 11.35 1.41
C ALA A 19 5.18 11.22 2.15
N LYS A 20 4.63 12.32 2.69
CA LYS A 20 3.31 12.30 3.37
C LYS A 20 2.18 11.90 2.41
N ALA A 21 2.15 12.46 1.20
CA ALA A 21 1.15 12.10 0.20
C ALA A 21 1.25 10.63 -0.21
N ALA A 22 2.47 10.13 -0.40
CA ALA A 22 2.75 8.75 -0.75
C ALA A 22 2.30 7.77 0.36
N ILE A 23 2.62 8.08 1.62
CA ILE A 23 2.14 7.32 2.78
C ILE A 23 0.61 7.30 2.79
N GLY A 24 -0.03 8.44 2.57
CA GLY A 24 -1.49 8.53 2.48
C GLY A 24 -2.10 7.63 1.41
N LEU A 25 -1.51 7.60 0.20
CA LEU A 25 -1.95 6.72 -0.90
C LEU A 25 -1.82 5.23 -0.53
N VAL A 26 -0.70 4.82 0.07
CA VAL A 26 -0.47 3.43 0.49
C VAL A 26 -1.41 3.04 1.62
N LEU A 27 -1.58 3.89 2.65
CA LEU A 27 -2.49 3.64 3.76
C LEU A 27 -3.94 3.49 3.28
N ARG A 28 -4.37 4.37 2.35
CA ARG A 28 -5.68 4.29 1.72
C ARG A 28 -5.83 2.97 0.97
N PHE A 29 -4.88 2.64 0.11
CA PHE A 29 -4.90 1.43 -0.69
C PHE A 29 -5.06 0.17 0.17
N LEU A 30 -4.24 0.06 1.23
CA LEU A 30 -4.29 -1.07 2.15
C LEU A 30 -5.62 -1.10 2.91
N ARG A 31 -6.15 0.04 3.34
CA ARG A 31 -7.46 0.13 4.01
C ARG A 31 -8.60 -0.33 3.09
N ASP A 32 -8.60 0.10 1.84
CA ASP A 32 -9.63 -0.28 0.86
C ASP A 32 -9.59 -1.77 0.49
N LYS A 33 -8.42 -2.40 0.62
CA LYS A 33 -8.23 -3.84 0.36
C LYS A 33 -8.37 -4.72 1.60
N ASP A 34 -8.19 -4.15 2.78
CA ASP A 34 -8.29 -4.86 4.04
C ASP A 34 -9.76 -5.14 4.39
N LYS A 35 -10.13 -6.42 4.36
CA LYS A 35 -11.48 -6.88 4.76
C LYS A 35 -11.60 -7.12 6.27
N THR A 36 -10.49 -7.06 7.00
CA THR A 36 -10.46 -7.42 8.42
C THR A 36 -10.68 -6.22 9.35
N GLY A 37 -10.52 -4.99 8.84
CA GLY A 37 -10.62 -3.76 9.62
C GLY A 37 -9.33 -3.38 10.37
N ASN A 38 -8.29 -4.23 10.30
CA ASN A 38 -6.98 -4.01 10.88
C ASN A 38 -6.36 -2.68 10.42
N MET A 39 -6.48 -2.35 9.14
CA MET A 39 -5.96 -1.08 8.61
C MET A 39 -6.72 0.12 9.16
N GLN A 40 -8.03 0.00 9.35
CA GLN A 40 -8.83 1.07 9.96
C GLN A 40 -8.43 1.30 11.42
N VAL A 41 -8.20 0.22 12.18
CA VAL A 41 -7.69 0.29 13.56
C VAL A 41 -6.29 0.92 13.60
N MET A 42 -5.41 0.56 12.67
CA MET A 42 -4.07 1.14 12.58
C MET A 42 -4.13 2.64 12.29
N ILE A 43 -4.91 3.06 11.30
CA ILE A 43 -5.07 4.48 10.93
C ILE A 43 -5.66 5.26 12.12
N ALA A 44 -6.66 4.71 12.81
CA ALA A 44 -7.25 5.34 13.99
C ALA A 44 -6.27 5.49 15.16
N LYS A 45 -5.31 4.57 15.30
CA LYS A 45 -4.24 4.63 16.32
C LYS A 45 -3.08 5.53 15.92
N MET A 46 -3.03 6.00 14.68
CA MET A 46 -1.96 6.85 14.17
C MET A 46 -2.43 8.30 14.07
N PRO A 47 -1.96 9.21 14.94
CA PRO A 47 -2.28 10.64 14.81
C PRO A 47 -1.81 11.16 13.44
N SER A 48 -2.65 11.99 12.82
CA SER A 48 -2.48 12.54 11.46
C SER A 48 -2.43 11.53 10.30
N ALA A 49 -2.65 10.23 10.55
CA ALA A 49 -2.75 9.26 9.45
C ALA A 49 -4.05 9.44 8.67
N GLN A 50 -5.13 9.77 9.37
CA GLN A 50 -6.43 10.08 8.76
C GLN A 50 -6.30 11.26 7.77
N GLU A 51 -5.63 12.34 8.17
CA GLU A 51 -5.42 13.52 7.33
C GLU A 51 -4.60 13.21 6.07
N ALA A 52 -3.57 12.36 6.20
CA ALA A 52 -2.77 11.93 5.05
C ALA A 52 -3.60 11.08 4.06
N VAL A 53 -4.47 10.20 4.57
CA VAL A 53 -5.38 9.38 3.77
C VAL A 53 -6.43 10.26 3.05
N ASP A 54 -6.97 11.26 3.74
CA ASP A 54 -7.91 12.24 3.16
C ASP A 54 -7.25 13.11 2.08
N THR A 55 -6.03 13.58 2.34
CA THR A 55 -5.25 14.37 1.36
C THR A 55 -4.94 13.55 0.10
N ALA A 56 -4.63 12.26 0.27
CA ALA A 56 -4.42 11.33 -0.84
C ALA A 56 -5.71 11.07 -1.65
N GLN A 57 -6.89 11.34 -1.09
CA GLN A 57 -8.15 11.24 -1.82
C GLN A 57 -8.25 12.21 -2.98
N PHE A 58 -7.78 13.44 -2.78
CA PHE A 58 -7.79 14.49 -3.79
C PHE A 58 -6.75 14.28 -4.90
N VAL A 59 -5.62 13.64 -4.61
CA VAL A 59 -4.58 13.34 -5.60
C VAL A 59 -4.99 12.17 -6.52
N GLY A 60 -5.83 11.26 -6.01
CA GLY A 60 -6.33 10.09 -6.74
C GLY A 60 -7.57 10.33 -7.60
N ASP A 61 -8.31 11.41 -7.37
CA ASP A 61 -9.55 11.76 -8.11
C ASP A 61 -9.26 12.50 -9.44
N GLY A 62 -8.01 12.48 -9.90
CA GLY A 62 -7.62 12.97 -11.21
C GLY A 62 -7.83 11.93 -12.31
N GLY A 63 -9.09 11.65 -12.69
CA GLY A 63 -9.43 11.29 -14.08
C GLY A 63 -9.76 9.84 -14.45
N VAL A 64 -10.17 8.96 -13.54
CA VAL A 64 -10.56 7.56 -13.90
C VAL A 64 -11.84 7.09 -13.22
N THR A 65 -12.78 7.98 -12.89
CA THR A 65 -14.00 7.59 -12.14
C THR A 65 -15.26 7.43 -13.01
N GLN A 66 -15.24 7.73 -14.32
CA GLN A 66 -16.51 7.69 -15.09
C GLN A 66 -16.53 6.87 -16.39
N THR A 67 -15.49 6.08 -16.71
CA THR A 67 -15.53 5.27 -17.94
C THR A 67 -14.97 3.85 -17.81
N ILE A 68 -14.46 3.47 -16.62
CA ILE A 68 -13.96 2.11 -16.35
C ILE A 68 -14.80 1.42 -15.27
N GLU A 69 -16.12 1.61 -15.31
CA GLU A 69 -17.04 0.72 -14.56
C GLU A 69 -17.47 -0.49 -15.42
N GLY A 70 -17.16 -0.49 -16.72
CA GLY A 70 -17.60 -1.54 -17.66
C GLY A 70 -16.57 -2.59 -18.07
N MET A 71 -15.26 -2.36 -17.93
CA MET A 71 -14.22 -3.27 -18.48
C MET A 71 -13.28 -3.90 -17.44
N THR A 72 -13.31 -3.45 -16.19
CA THR A 72 -12.48 -3.95 -15.07
C THR A 72 -12.93 -5.31 -14.53
N SER A 73 -14.06 -5.84 -15.01
CA SER A 73 -14.56 -7.16 -14.62
C SER A 73 -13.76 -8.33 -15.20
N LEU A 74 -12.88 -8.10 -16.19
CA LEU A 74 -12.16 -9.18 -16.90
C LEU A 74 -10.66 -9.27 -16.62
N PHE A 75 -10.05 -8.31 -15.91
CA PHE A 75 -8.63 -8.35 -15.59
C PHE A 75 -8.41 -8.38 -14.07
N GLY A 76 -8.08 -9.56 -13.57
CA GLY A 76 -7.61 -9.89 -12.22
C GLY A 76 -7.51 -8.74 -11.21
N ARG A 77 -8.50 -8.72 -10.31
CA ARG A 77 -8.79 -7.79 -9.18
C ARG A 77 -7.67 -7.63 -8.12
N GLY A 78 -6.43 -8.01 -8.43
CA GLY A 78 -5.26 -7.89 -7.56
C GLY A 78 -4.07 -7.19 -8.21
N ARG A 79 -3.83 -7.41 -9.51
CA ARG A 79 -2.69 -6.81 -10.24
C ARG A 79 -3.00 -5.41 -10.74
N ALA A 80 -4.24 -5.16 -11.17
CA ALA A 80 -4.67 -3.85 -11.62
C ALA A 80 -4.56 -2.81 -10.49
N ASP A 81 -4.90 -3.20 -9.27
CA ASP A 81 -4.93 -2.30 -8.13
C ASP A 81 -3.52 -1.86 -7.68
N VAL A 82 -2.56 -2.78 -7.64
CA VAL A 82 -1.17 -2.43 -7.33
C VAL A 82 -0.56 -1.54 -8.41
N ASN A 83 -0.90 -1.77 -9.69
CA ASN A 83 -0.49 -0.89 -10.79
C ASN A 83 -1.12 0.50 -10.69
N ILE A 84 -2.36 0.62 -10.20
CA ILE A 84 -3.01 1.92 -9.94
C ILE A 84 -2.22 2.67 -8.85
N LEU A 85 -1.88 2.00 -7.75
CA LEU A 85 -1.05 2.61 -6.69
C LEU A 85 0.32 3.03 -7.24
N ALA A 86 0.99 2.16 -8.00
CA ALA A 86 2.27 2.47 -8.63
C ALA A 86 2.15 3.71 -9.54
N GLY A 87 1.16 3.75 -10.42
CA GLY A 87 0.94 4.90 -11.30
C GLY A 87 0.60 6.20 -10.56
N GLN A 88 -0.08 6.13 -9.41
CA GLN A 88 -0.33 7.31 -8.55
C GLN A 88 0.96 7.80 -7.87
N LEU A 89 1.83 6.88 -7.45
CA LEU A 89 3.13 7.22 -6.87
C LEU A 89 4.11 7.76 -7.94
N GLU A 90 4.09 7.20 -9.15
CA GLU A 90 4.88 7.70 -10.28
C GLU A 90 4.48 9.13 -10.67
N LYS A 91 3.19 9.49 -10.60
CA LYS A 91 2.73 10.88 -10.79
C LYS A 91 3.32 11.86 -9.76
N LEU A 92 3.72 11.36 -8.59
CA LEU A 92 4.44 12.11 -7.56
C LEU A 92 5.96 12.08 -7.75
N GLY A 93 6.47 11.47 -8.83
CA GLY A 93 7.90 11.31 -9.11
C GLY A 93 8.57 10.17 -8.35
N ILE A 94 7.79 9.26 -7.75
CA ILE A 94 8.29 8.18 -6.90
C ILE A 94 8.57 6.96 -7.77
N SER A 95 9.83 6.51 -7.76
CA SER A 95 10.24 5.31 -8.50
C SER A 95 9.77 4.02 -7.82
N GLU A 96 9.69 2.91 -8.56
CA GLU A 96 9.31 1.59 -8.02
C GLU A 96 10.15 1.17 -6.79
N VAL A 97 11.45 1.45 -6.79
CA VAL A 97 12.35 1.16 -5.65
C VAL A 97 11.93 1.94 -4.39
N GLN A 98 11.51 3.19 -4.55
CA GLN A 98 11.05 4.04 -3.46
C GLN A 98 9.66 3.61 -2.99
N THR A 99 8.79 3.18 -3.91
CA THR A 99 7.49 2.58 -3.60
C THR A 99 7.64 1.32 -2.76
N ASP A 100 8.57 0.43 -3.10
CA ASP A 100 8.85 -0.79 -2.33
C ASP A 100 9.40 -0.45 -0.92
N ALA A 101 10.29 0.53 -0.81
CA ALA A 101 10.77 1.03 0.48
C ALA A 101 9.65 1.64 1.34
N LEU A 102 8.78 2.45 0.72
CA LEU A 102 7.61 3.05 1.35
C LEU A 102 6.65 1.99 1.90
N VAL A 103 6.29 1.00 1.08
CA VAL A 103 5.40 -0.10 1.48
C VAL A 103 5.99 -0.89 2.65
N ARG A 104 7.29 -1.19 2.62
CA ARG A 104 7.99 -1.84 3.76
C ARG A 104 7.89 -1.03 5.04
N GLN A 105 8.11 0.28 5.00
CA GLN A 105 8.00 1.15 6.18
C GLN A 105 6.58 1.16 6.76
N VAL A 106 5.56 1.19 5.89
CA VAL A 106 4.16 1.09 6.31
C VAL A 106 3.87 -0.26 6.97
N LEU A 107 4.38 -1.36 6.43
CA LEU A 107 4.22 -2.69 7.03
C LEU A 107 4.94 -2.81 8.39
N ASN A 108 6.15 -2.27 8.53
CA ASN A 108 6.87 -2.27 9.80
C ASN A 108 6.10 -1.47 10.87
N CYS A 109 5.50 -0.35 10.47
CA CYS A 109 4.62 0.42 11.35
C CYS A 109 3.37 -0.39 11.73
N ALA A 110 2.76 -1.08 10.77
CA ALA A 110 1.61 -1.95 11.01
C ALA A 110 1.94 -3.09 11.98
N GLU A 111 3.10 -3.73 11.84
CA GLU A 111 3.59 -4.76 12.75
C GLU A 111 3.77 -4.23 14.18
N THR A 112 4.28 -3.02 14.32
CA THR A 112 4.46 -2.37 15.63
C THR A 112 3.12 -2.07 16.31
N ILE A 113 2.07 -1.73 15.55
CA ILE A 113 0.77 -1.31 16.09
C ILE A 113 -0.21 -2.48 16.27
N LEU A 114 -0.21 -3.42 15.33
CA LEU A 114 -1.16 -4.52 15.24
C LEU A 114 -0.57 -5.87 15.66
N GLY A 115 0.76 -5.96 15.77
CA GLY A 115 1.48 -7.21 16.00
C GLY A 115 1.64 -8.06 14.73
N ALA A 116 2.38 -9.16 14.87
CA ALA A 116 2.74 -10.06 13.78
C ALA A 116 1.50 -10.62 13.03
N ASP A 117 0.44 -11.03 13.73
CA ASP A 117 -0.78 -11.55 13.09
C ASP A 117 -1.51 -10.50 12.24
N GLY A 118 -1.57 -9.26 12.74
CA GLY A 118 -2.23 -8.16 12.04
C GLY A 118 -1.49 -7.75 10.78
N VAL A 119 -0.16 -7.66 10.84
CA VAL A 119 0.65 -7.33 9.66
C VAL A 119 0.68 -8.47 8.62
N GLU A 120 0.64 -9.74 9.03
CA GLU A 120 0.60 -10.87 8.08
C GLU A 120 -0.68 -10.84 7.24
N LYS A 121 -1.82 -10.48 7.84
CA LYS A 121 -3.09 -10.26 7.12
C LYS A 121 -2.98 -9.12 6.09
N ILE A 122 -2.27 -8.05 6.43
CA ILE A 122 -2.01 -6.92 5.51
C ILE A 122 -1.01 -7.33 4.42
N ARG A 123 0.07 -8.04 4.76
CA ARG A 123 1.04 -8.60 3.81
C ARG A 123 0.39 -9.58 2.84
N SER A 124 -0.68 -10.26 3.25
CA SER A 124 -1.51 -11.14 2.41
C SER A 124 -2.40 -10.41 1.41
N ILE A 125 -2.47 -9.07 1.44
CA ILE A 125 -3.13 -8.24 0.43
C ILE A 125 -2.18 -7.92 -0.74
N LEU A 126 -0.90 -7.73 -0.44
CA LEU A 126 0.17 -7.51 -1.41
C LEU A 126 0.57 -8.72 -2.32
N PRO A 127 0.21 -10.01 -2.10
CA PRO A 127 0.68 -11.15 -2.87
C PRO A 127 0.31 -11.17 -4.34
N ALA A 128 -0.48 -10.21 -4.86
CA ALA A 128 -0.46 -9.92 -6.29
C ALA A 128 0.98 -9.67 -6.84
N LEU A 129 1.94 -9.32 -5.96
CA LEU A 129 3.39 -9.23 -6.22
C LEU A 129 4.16 -10.54 -5.89
N ARG A 130 3.69 -11.36 -4.95
CA ARG A 130 4.39 -12.54 -4.41
C ARG A 130 4.03 -13.85 -5.12
N GLU A 131 2.93 -13.88 -5.86
CA GLU A 131 2.61 -14.96 -6.82
C GLU A 131 3.65 -15.11 -7.93
N ARG A 132 4.62 -14.19 -8.05
CA ARG A 132 5.79 -14.32 -8.92
C ARG A 132 7.01 -14.97 -8.27
N THR A 133 7.04 -15.19 -6.95
CA THR A 133 8.26 -15.62 -6.24
C THR A 133 8.03 -16.75 -5.22
N GLY A 134 6.80 -17.24 -5.04
CA GLY A 134 6.43 -18.08 -3.89
C GLY A 134 5.73 -19.42 -4.14
N THR A 135 5.68 -19.94 -5.37
CA THR A 135 5.20 -21.32 -5.63
C THR A 135 6.15 -22.07 -6.57
N ARG A 136 7.38 -22.33 -6.09
CA ARG A 136 8.26 -23.36 -6.68
C ARG A 136 8.98 -24.26 -5.66
N THR A 137 8.46 -24.31 -4.44
CA THR A 137 8.87 -25.18 -3.34
C THR A 137 7.57 -25.36 -2.56
N ASP A 138 6.87 -26.49 -2.50
CA ASP A 138 7.31 -27.88 -2.37
C ASP A 138 6.18 -28.80 -2.88
N LEU A 139 6.37 -29.49 -4.01
CA LEU A 139 5.61 -30.71 -4.35
C LEU A 139 6.54 -31.76 -4.97
N ARG A 140 7.72 -31.91 -4.37
CA ARG A 140 8.63 -33.02 -4.67
C ARG A 140 9.16 -33.64 -3.39
N ARG A 141 8.28 -34.25 -2.59
CA ARG A 141 8.63 -35.44 -1.82
C ARG A 141 7.41 -36.17 -1.27
N SER A 142 7.34 -37.43 -1.66
CA SER A 142 6.80 -38.56 -0.90
C SER A 142 5.28 -38.73 -0.83
N ALA A 143 4.74 -39.46 -1.79
CA ALA A 143 4.20 -40.80 -1.55
C ALA A 143 4.33 -41.64 -2.82
#